data_AF-A0A124DZC4-F1
#
_entry.id   AF-A0A124DZC4-F1
#
_cell.length_a   1.000
_cell.length_b   1.000
_cell.length_c   1.000
_cell.angle_alpha   90.00
_cell.angle_beta   90.00
_cell.angle_gamma   90.00
#
_symmetry.space_group_name_H-M   'P 1'
#
loop_
_entity.id
_entity.type
_entity.pdbx_description
1 polymer ?
#
loop_
_entity_poly.entity_id
_entity_poly.type
_entity_poly.pdbx_seq_one_letter_code
_entity_poly.pdbx_strand_id
1 'polypeptide(L)'
;MGYVAPLDAVEFSTNQVHRFITEDCHFPVTITKVELAAATGELKSVRATRHNRYSRRMALEWLESLGVHIDWEVAAAEAEREVLGTVAAQLASPRF
;
A
#
# COMPACT_ATOMS: atom_id res chain seq x y z
N MET A 1 2.13 23.49 1.52
CA MET A 1 2.23 22.24 0.75
C MET A 1 1.69 21.13 1.64
N GLY A 2 0.65 20.40 1.21
CA GLY A 2 0.14 19.27 1.98
C GLY A 2 1.17 18.16 1.98
N TYR A 3 1.70 17.81 3.15
CA TYR A 3 2.57 16.65 3.31
C TYR A 3 1.68 15.41 3.30
N VAL A 4 1.71 14.65 2.22
CA VAL A 4 1.09 13.32 2.20
C VAL A 4 2.13 12.37 2.77
N ALA A 5 1.82 11.71 3.89
CA ALA A 5 2.71 10.69 4.43
C ALA A 5 2.91 9.60 3.35
N PRO A 6 4.14 9.11 3.11
CA PRO A 6 4.42 8.13 2.06
C PRO A 6 3.56 6.86 2.17
N LEU A 7 3.25 6.45 3.40
CA LEU A 7 2.36 5.32 3.68
C LEU A 7 0.89 5.58 3.32
N ASP A 8 0.49 6.85 3.28
CA ASP A 8 -0.86 7.31 2.95
C ASP A 8 -1.00 7.72 1.48
N ALA A 9 0.06 7.55 0.68
CA ALA A 9 -0.03 7.68 -0.78
C ALA A 9 -1.01 6.62 -1.32
N VAL A 10 -2.08 7.11 -1.95
CA VAL A 10 -3.24 6.29 -2.35
C VAL A 10 -3.02 5.69 -3.74
N GLU A 11 -2.32 4.56 -3.80
CA GLU A 11 -1.82 4.01 -5.07
C GLU A 11 -2.36 2.60 -5.42
N PHE A 12 -2.99 1.89 -4.49
CA PHE A 12 -3.29 0.48 -4.71
C PHE A 12 -4.75 0.20 -5.06
N SER A 13 -4.94 -0.63 -6.09
CA SER A 13 -6.11 -1.47 -6.33
C SER A 13 -6.02 -2.77 -5.51
N THR A 14 -7.10 -3.53 -5.39
CA THR A 14 -7.14 -4.81 -4.64
C THR A 14 -6.04 -5.79 -5.11
N ASN A 15 -5.76 -5.85 -6.41
CA ASN A 15 -4.70 -6.68 -6.97
C ASN A 15 -3.30 -6.21 -6.57
N GLN A 16 -3.10 -4.90 -6.46
CA GLN A 16 -1.81 -4.35 -6.02
C GLN A 16 -1.62 -4.54 -4.51
N VAL A 17 -2.69 -4.49 -3.71
CA VAL A 17 -2.64 -4.88 -2.29
C VAL A 17 -2.19 -6.34 -2.16
N HIS A 18 -2.78 -7.24 -2.93
CA HIS A 18 -2.35 -8.64 -2.93
C HIS A 18 -0.88 -8.78 -3.28
N ARG A 19 -0.42 -8.17 -4.38
CA ARG A 19 1.00 -8.20 -4.77
C ARG A 19 1.92 -7.65 -3.68
N PHE A 20 1.61 -6.49 -3.13
CA PHE A 20 2.40 -5.88 -2.06
C PHE A 20 2.53 -6.82 -0.84
N ILE A 21 1.44 -7.48 -0.46
CA ILE A 21 1.44 -8.40 0.68
C ILE A 21 2.26 -9.66 0.37
N THR A 22 2.13 -10.23 -0.83
CA THR A 22 2.83 -11.47 -1.20
C THR A 22 4.30 -11.26 -1.56
N GLU A 23 4.62 -10.16 -2.24
CA GLU A 23 5.94 -9.88 -2.79
C GLU A 23 6.81 -9.10 -1.80
N ASP A 24 6.31 -7.96 -1.27
CA ASP A 24 7.08 -7.11 -0.36
C ASP A 24 7.00 -7.59 1.10
N CYS A 25 5.80 -7.95 1.57
CA CYS A 25 5.62 -8.42 2.95
C CYS A 25 5.89 -9.92 3.12
N HIS A 26 6.16 -10.65 2.03
CA HIS A 26 6.35 -12.10 2.00
C HIS A 26 5.29 -12.91 2.76
N PHE A 27 4.05 -12.40 2.81
CA PHE A 27 2.96 -13.03 3.54
C PHE A 27 2.05 -13.79 2.57
N PRO A 28 1.88 -15.12 2.73
CA PRO A 28 1.09 -15.92 1.82
C PRO A 28 -0.40 -15.67 2.02
N VAL A 29 -0.96 -14.76 1.22
CA VAL A 29 -2.39 -14.47 1.16
C VAL A 29 -2.92 -14.79 -0.23
N THR A 30 -4.16 -15.28 -0.32
CA THR A 30 -4.83 -15.44 -1.61
C THR A 30 -5.55 -14.16 -2.00
N ILE A 31 -5.63 -13.88 -3.30
CA ILE A 31 -6.37 -12.72 -3.83
C ILE A 31 -7.82 -12.70 -3.34
N THR A 32 -8.48 -13.86 -3.26
CA THR A 32 -9.84 -14.00 -2.75
C THR A 32 -9.98 -13.54 -1.30
N LYS A 33 -8.96 -13.75 -0.46
CA LYS A 33 -8.98 -13.29 0.93
C LYS A 33 -8.86 -11.76 1.01
N VAL A 34 -8.08 -11.15 0.12
CA VAL A 34 -7.98 -9.68 -0.01
C VAL A 34 -9.31 -9.09 -0.52
N GLU A 35 -9.92 -9.72 -1.52
CA GLU A 35 -11.23 -9.31 -2.04
C GLU A 35 -12.33 -9.44 -0.99
N LEU A 36 -12.31 -10.52 -0.20
CA LEU A 36 -13.25 -10.71 0.90
C LEU A 36 -13.05 -9.65 1.99
N ALA A 37 -11.82 -9.34 2.36
CA ALA A 37 -11.52 -8.27 3.32
C ALA A 37 -11.96 -6.89 2.81
N ALA A 38 -11.82 -6.63 1.51
CA ALA A 38 -12.35 -5.42 0.87
C ALA A 38 -13.88 -5.37 0.87
N ALA A 39 -14.55 -6.51 0.63
CA ALA A 39 -16.02 -6.59 0.58
C ALA A 39 -16.67 -6.52 1.97
N THR A 40 -16.01 -7.09 2.99
CA THR A 40 -16.45 -7.08 4.39
C THR A 40 -16.13 -5.76 5.11
N GLY A 41 -15.23 -4.94 4.54
CA GLY A 41 -14.78 -3.69 5.13
C GLY A 41 -13.66 -3.84 6.16
N GLU A 42 -13.09 -5.04 6.32
CA GLU A 42 -11.88 -5.26 7.13
C GLU A 42 -10.67 -4.53 6.55
N LEU A 43 -10.57 -4.49 5.22
CA LEU A 43 -9.58 -3.68 4.52
C LEU A 43 -10.14 -2.27 4.34
N LYS A 44 -9.69 -1.35 5.19
CA LYS A 44 -10.05 0.07 5.09
C LYS A 44 -9.70 0.59 3.69
N SER A 45 -10.59 1.38 3.10
CA SER A 45 -10.39 1.97 1.77
C SER A 45 -10.73 3.45 1.78
N VAL A 46 -10.05 4.21 0.92
CA VAL A 46 -10.45 5.56 0.56
C VAL A 46 -11.31 5.47 -0.70
N ARG A 47 -12.54 5.96 -0.60
CA ARG A 47 -13.44 6.04 -1.76
C ARG A 47 -13.03 7.21 -2.64
N ALA A 48 -12.14 6.96 -3.60
CA ALA A 48 -11.77 7.95 -4.60
C ALA A 48 -12.68 7.79 -5.82
N THR A 49 -13.50 8.82 -6.06
CA THR A 49 -14.36 9.05 -7.25
C THR A 49 -15.35 7.95 -7.64
N ARG A 50 -14.91 6.72 -7.92
CA ARG A 50 -15.75 5.54 -8.26
C ARG A 50 -15.16 4.18 -7.88
N HIS A 51 -13.90 4.13 -7.43
CA HIS A 51 -13.21 2.88 -7.11
C HIS A 51 -12.66 2.94 -5.68
N ASN A 52 -12.69 1.81 -4.99
CA ASN A 52 -11.98 1.68 -3.72
C ASN A 52 -10.48 1.71 -4.02
N ARG A 53 -9.78 2.67 -3.41
CA ARG A 53 -8.32 2.68 -3.40
C ARG A 53 -7.82 2.41 -1.99
N TYR A 54 -6.64 1.82 -1.93
CA TYR A 54 -5.97 1.42 -0.71
C TYR A 54 -4.60 2.11 -0.66
N SER A 55 -4.21 2.52 0.55
CA SER A 55 -2.85 2.97 0.80
C SER A 55 -2.01 1.83 1.36
N ARG A 56 -0.68 1.99 1.35
CA ARG A 56 0.25 1.03 1.97
C ARG A 56 -0.08 0.83 3.44
N ARG A 57 -0.39 1.92 4.14
CA ARG A 57 -0.84 1.91 5.53
C ARG A 57 -2.04 0.99 5.74
N MET A 58 -3.08 1.11 4.90
CA MET A 58 -4.30 0.32 5.03
C MET A 58 -4.04 -1.19 4.84
N ALA A 59 -3.15 -1.54 3.91
CA ALA A 59 -2.75 -2.94 3.71
C ALA A 59 -1.98 -3.49 4.93
N LEU A 60 -1.07 -2.70 5.49
CA LEU A 60 -0.30 -3.07 6.69
C LEU A 60 -1.18 -3.16 7.95
N GLU A 61 -2.11 -2.22 8.14
CA GLU A 61 -3.09 -2.27 9.25
C GLU A 61 -3.96 -3.53 9.16
N TRP A 62 -4.32 -3.96 7.95
CA TRP A 62 -5.05 -5.22 7.76
C TRP A 62 -4.18 -6.45 8.07
N LEU A 63 -2.89 -6.44 7.72
CA LEU A 63 -1.98 -7.52 8.12
C LEU A 63 -1.80 -7.59 9.65
N GLU A 64 -1.73 -6.44 10.31
CA GLU A 64 -1.67 -6.37 11.78
C GLU A 64 -2.94 -6.96 12.42
N SER A 65 -4.12 -6.70 11.85
CA SER A 65 -5.38 -7.30 12.34
C SER A 65 -5.45 -8.82 12.13
N LEU A 66 -4.72 -9.36 11.16
CA LEU A 66 -4.53 -10.80 10.96
C LEU A 66 -3.50 -11.43 11.92
N GLY A 67 -2.84 -10.62 12.75
CA GLY A 67 -1.86 -11.04 13.75
C GLY A 67 -0.40 -10.97 13.29
N VAL A 68 -0.11 -10.31 12.17
CA VAL A 68 1.27 -10.07 11.73
C VAL A 68 1.84 -8.88 12.49
N HIS A 69 3.01 -9.03 13.11
CA HIS A 69 3.68 -7.91 13.76
C HIS A 69 4.34 -7.02 12.69
N ILE A 70 3.90 -5.76 12.61
CA ILE A 70 4.44 -4.79 11.65
C ILE A 70 5.38 -3.83 12.38
N ASP A 71 6.62 -3.74 11.90
CA ASP A 71 7.53 -2.68 12.31
C ASP A 71 7.23 -1.42 11.50
N TRP A 72 6.50 -0.49 12.12
CA TRP A 72 6.03 0.74 11.50
C TRP A 72 7.18 1.72 11.18
N GLU A 73 8.29 1.67 11.91
CA GLU A 73 9.45 2.53 11.62
C GLU A 73 10.15 2.05 10.35
N VAL A 74 10.35 0.74 10.22
CA VAL A 74 10.92 0.14 9.01
C VAL A 74 9.99 0.35 7.81
N ALA A 75 8.68 0.16 7.98
CA ALA A 75 7.71 0.35 6.91
C ALA A 75 7.67 1.80 6.40
N ALA A 76 7.78 2.79 7.30
CA ALA A 76 7.86 4.20 6.93
C ALA A 76 9.15 4.52 6.18
N ALA A 77 10.30 4.03 6.66
CA ALA A 77 11.59 4.24 6.03
C ALA A 77 11.64 3.64 4.62
N GLU A 78 11.08 2.45 4.41
CA GLU A 78 11.04 1.80 3.10
C GLU A 78 10.11 2.55 2.12
N ALA A 79 8.95 3.02 2.60
CA ALA A 79 8.05 3.85 1.81
C ALA A 79 8.70 5.18 1.40
N GLU A 80 9.47 5.83 2.29
CA GLU A 80 10.24 7.02 1.95
C GLU A 80 11.30 6.74 0.88
N ARG A 81 12.04 5.62 0.99
CA ARG A 81 13.05 5.23 0.00
C ARG A 81 12.45 4.98 -1.38
N GLU A 82 11.28 4.35 -1.46
CA GLU A 82 10.59 4.06 -2.72
C GLU A 82 10.06 5.34 -3.39
N VAL A 83 9.50 6.27 -2.60
CA VAL A 83 9.08 7.58 -3.11
C VAL A 83 10.28 8.37 -3.63
N LEU A 84 11.39 8.40 -2.87
CA LEU A 84 12.63 9.05 -3.29
C LEU A 84 13.21 8.41 -4.56
N GLY A 85 13.16 7.08 -4.68
CA GLY A 85 13.58 6.34 -5.86
C GLY A 85 12.72 6.66 -7.09
N THR A 86 11.40 6.76 -6.92
CA THR A 86 10.46 7.09 -7.98
C THR A 86 10.61 8.54 -8.46
N VAL A 87 10.80 9.48 -7.53
CA VAL A 87 11.10 10.88 -7.85
C VAL A 87 12.45 10.98 -8.57
N ALA A 88 13.48 10.27 -8.10
CA ALA A 88 14.77 10.24 -8.77
C ALA A 88 14.67 9.65 -10.20
N ALA A 89 13.89 8.59 -10.39
CA ALA A 89 13.65 7.97 -11.70
C ALA A 89 12.86 8.89 -12.65
N GLN A 90 11.87 9.64 -12.13
CA GLN A 90 11.13 10.64 -12.90
C GLN A 90 12.01 11.83 -13.30
N LEU A 91 12.92 12.27 -12.42
CA LEU A 91 13.88 13.32 -12.73
C LEU A 91 14.98 12.85 -13.69
N ALA A 92 15.31 11.55 -13.68
CA ALA A 92 16.28 10.94 -14.59
C ALA A 92 15.72 10.59 -15.98
N SER A 93 14.39 10.61 -16.17
CA SER A 93 13.74 10.46 -17.47
C SER A 93 13.16 11.81 -17.94
N PRO A 94 13.97 12.71 -18.52
CA PRO A 94 13.42 13.89 -19.17
C PRO A 94 12.56 13.40 -20.33
N ARG A 95 11.24 13.63 -20.25
CA ARG A 95 10.33 13.51 -21.39
C ARG A 95 10.90 14.38 -22.53
N PHE A 96 11.50 13.73 -23.53
CA PHE A 96 11.74 14.30 -24.86
C PHE A 96 10.59 13.87 -25.78
#